data_AF-A0A7C3GTF3-F1
#
_entry.id   AF-A0A7C3GTF3-F1
#
_cell.length_a   1.000
_cell.length_b   1.000
_cell.length_c   1.000
_cell.angle_alpha   90.00
_cell.angle_beta   90.00
_cell.angle_gamma   90.00
#
_symmetry.space_group_name_H-M   'P 1'
#
loop_
_entity.id
_entity.type
_entity.pdbx_description
1 polymer ?
#
loop_
_entity_poly.entity_id
_entity_poly.type
_entity_poly.pdbx_seq_one_letter_code
_entity_poly.pdbx_strand_id
1 'polypeptide(L)'
;TMVDHAFGYYGQIKTPKKVDKALDYIFKSFGITAPLSAVLYSDMSKRMKMKSGKYYGVRDVDGVACDYVAFKRHGKVIHVWVETGAKPLVKAYSIIDTKEEGEPRMNASFTWHTDAPVNDKDFVATVAKGTAKISVEPAR
;
A
#
# COMPACT_ATOMS: atom_id res chain seq x y z
N THR A 1 5.16 13.46 -5.09
CA THR A 1 5.91 14.19 -4.05
C THR A 1 5.95 13.35 -2.81
N MET A 2 7.07 13.30 -2.10
CA MET A 2 7.22 12.66 -0.80
C MET A 2 7.60 13.75 0.20
N VAL A 3 6.88 13.85 1.30
CA VAL A 3 7.09 14.89 2.31
C VAL A 3 7.53 14.21 3.61
N ASP A 4 8.65 14.66 4.14
CA ASP A 4 9.09 14.35 5.49
C ASP A 4 8.62 15.49 6.41
N HIS A 5 7.52 15.24 7.12
CA HIS A 5 6.95 16.21 8.04
C HIS A 5 7.80 16.42 9.29
N ALA A 6 8.60 15.44 9.69
CA ALA A 6 9.40 15.51 10.92
C ALA A 6 10.62 16.43 10.73
N PHE A 7 11.27 16.32 9.58
CA PHE A 7 12.46 17.10 9.27
C PHE A 7 12.20 18.30 8.35
N GLY A 8 10.97 18.47 7.88
CA GLY A 8 10.61 19.61 7.03
C GLY A 8 11.27 19.55 5.66
N TYR A 9 11.42 18.36 5.09
CA TYR A 9 11.95 18.16 3.73
C TYR A 9 10.90 17.61 2.78
N TYR A 10 11.08 17.85 1.49
CA TYR A 10 10.29 17.15 0.47
C TYR A 10 11.10 16.82 -0.77
N GLY A 11 10.82 15.65 -1.33
CA GLY A 11 11.32 15.19 -2.61
C GLY A 11 10.22 15.22 -3.68
N GLN A 12 10.57 15.57 -4.92
CA GLN A 12 9.63 15.53 -6.03
C GLN A 12 10.31 15.03 -7.30
N ILE A 13 9.75 13.97 -7.87
CA ILE A 13 10.18 13.37 -9.13
C ILE A 13 9.01 13.34 -10.11
N LYS A 14 9.34 13.31 -11.40
CA LYS A 14 8.35 13.04 -12.46
C LYS A 14 8.13 11.54 -12.55
N THR A 15 6.88 11.10 -12.58
CA THR A 15 6.52 9.68 -12.74
C THR A 15 5.64 9.48 -13.98
N PRO A 16 5.55 8.26 -14.50
CA PRO A 16 4.48 7.90 -15.43
C PRO A 16 3.09 8.27 -14.89
N LYS A 17 2.15 8.61 -15.77
CA LYS A 17 0.79 9.06 -15.39
C LYS A 17 -0.10 7.96 -14.81
N LYS A 18 0.18 6.68 -15.11
CA LYS A 18 -0.62 5.55 -14.62
C LYS A 18 -0.06 5.05 -13.28
N VAL A 19 -0.92 4.86 -12.27
CA VAL A 19 -0.53 4.46 -10.91
C VAL A 19 0.38 3.23 -10.90
N ASP A 20 0.03 2.17 -11.61
CA ASP A 20 0.84 0.96 -11.71
C ASP A 20 2.26 1.23 -12.22
N LYS A 21 2.39 2.10 -13.24
CA LYS A 21 3.69 2.46 -13.83
C LYS A 21 4.47 3.42 -12.94
N ALA A 22 3.78 4.31 -12.22
CA ALA A 22 4.39 5.19 -11.24
C ALA A 22 5.01 4.39 -10.09
N LEU A 23 4.24 3.45 -9.50
CA LEU A 23 4.72 2.58 -8.43
C LEU A 23 5.90 1.71 -8.89
N ASP A 24 5.79 1.07 -10.06
CA ASP A 24 6.89 0.29 -10.63
C ASP A 24 8.16 1.12 -10.84
N TYR A 25 8.03 2.35 -11.34
CA TYR A 25 9.15 3.26 -11.56
C TYR A 25 9.81 3.66 -10.25
N ILE A 26 9.01 4.08 -9.26
CA ILE A 26 9.50 4.45 -7.93
C ILE A 26 10.28 3.28 -7.30
N PHE A 27 9.74 2.07 -7.37
CA PHE A 27 10.36 0.89 -6.75
C PHE A 27 11.66 0.48 -7.43
N LYS A 28 11.67 0.49 -8.77
CA LYS A 28 12.83 0.01 -9.56
C LYS A 28 13.95 1.05 -9.61
N SER A 29 13.61 2.32 -9.81
CA SER A 29 14.61 3.37 -10.01
C SER A 29 15.10 3.96 -8.69
N PHE A 30 14.25 4.06 -7.67
CA PHE A 30 14.59 4.75 -6.41
C PHE A 30 14.65 3.84 -5.20
N GLY A 31 14.31 2.55 -5.33
CA GLY A 31 14.33 1.61 -4.20
C GLY A 31 13.35 1.96 -3.08
N ILE A 32 12.52 2.98 -3.25
CA ILE A 32 11.50 3.40 -2.28
C ILE A 32 10.45 2.31 -2.22
N THR A 33 10.23 1.72 -1.04
CA THR A 33 9.20 0.68 -0.87
C THR A 33 7.95 1.27 -0.24
N ALA A 34 6.79 0.88 -0.75
CA ALA A 34 5.50 1.21 -0.16
C ALA A 34 4.80 -0.10 0.25
N PRO A 35 4.80 -0.46 1.54
CA PRO A 35 4.31 -1.77 2.00
C PRO A 35 2.87 -2.11 1.56
N LEU A 36 1.97 -1.11 1.54
CA LEU A 36 0.57 -1.28 1.15
C LEU A 36 0.32 -1.10 -0.35
N SER A 37 1.37 -0.95 -1.16
CA SER A 37 1.22 -0.68 -2.60
C SER A 37 0.40 -1.73 -3.35
N ALA A 38 0.38 -2.98 -2.89
CA ALA A 38 -0.43 -4.04 -3.49
C ALA A 38 -1.92 -3.67 -3.57
N VAL A 39 -2.44 -2.93 -2.59
CA VAL A 39 -3.83 -2.44 -2.55
C VAL A 39 -4.07 -1.29 -3.53
N LEU A 40 -3.01 -0.57 -3.93
CA LEU A 40 -3.07 0.58 -4.84
C LEU A 40 -2.91 0.24 -6.33
N TYR A 41 -2.42 -0.96 -6.64
CA TYR A 41 -2.34 -1.42 -8.04
C TYR A 41 -3.75 -1.65 -8.57
N SER A 42 -3.96 -1.30 -9.84
CA SER A 42 -5.24 -1.50 -10.53
C SER A 42 -5.68 -2.97 -10.59
N ASP A 43 -4.72 -3.89 -10.56
CA ASP A 43 -4.94 -5.34 -10.51
C ASP A 43 -4.08 -5.95 -9.41
N MET A 44 -4.66 -6.01 -8.21
CA MET A 44 -4.01 -6.60 -7.03
C MET A 44 -3.63 -8.07 -7.29
N SER A 45 -4.42 -8.83 -8.03
CA SER A 45 -4.18 -10.26 -8.29
C SER A 45 -2.88 -10.49 -9.07
N LYS A 46 -2.59 -9.63 -10.06
CA LYS A 46 -1.32 -9.67 -10.81
C LYS A 46 -0.11 -9.37 -9.93
N ARG A 47 -0.27 -8.50 -8.92
CA ARG A 47 0.81 -8.16 -7.99
C ARG A 47 0.99 -9.22 -6.91
N MET A 48 -0.12 -9.79 -6.46
CA MET A 48 -0.20 -10.87 -5.48
C MET A 48 -0.28 -12.24 -6.16
N LYS A 49 0.60 -12.49 -7.14
CA LYS A 49 0.79 -13.85 -7.68
C LYS A 49 1.41 -14.74 -6.60
N MET A 50 0.55 -15.28 -5.75
CA MET A 50 0.92 -16.15 -4.65
C MET A 50 0.83 -17.60 -5.10
N LYS A 51 1.86 -18.39 -4.82
CA LYS A 51 1.85 -19.84 -5.13
C LYS A 51 0.97 -20.63 -4.17
N SER A 52 0.77 -20.13 -2.95
CA SER A 52 -0.08 -20.74 -1.94
C SER A 52 -0.72 -19.68 -1.05
N GLY A 53 -1.96 -19.93 -0.69
CA GLY A 53 -2.74 -19.14 0.26
C GLY A 53 -3.65 -20.06 1.05
N LYS A 54 -4.08 -19.60 2.23
CA LYS A 54 -5.03 -20.31 3.08
C LYS A 54 -6.21 -19.40 3.36
N TYR A 55 -7.41 -19.93 3.15
CA TYR A 55 -8.65 -19.33 3.62
C TYR A 55 -8.94 -19.80 5.04
N TYR A 56 -9.27 -18.86 5.92
CA TYR A 56 -9.51 -19.12 7.34
C TYR A 56 -10.99 -19.01 7.72
N GLY A 57 -11.87 -18.78 6.74
CA GLY A 57 -13.28 -18.54 6.96
C GLY A 57 -13.60 -17.06 7.18
N VAL A 58 -14.88 -16.79 7.43
CA VAL A 58 -15.38 -15.46 7.78
C VAL A 58 -14.95 -15.10 9.21
N ARG A 59 -14.51 -13.86 9.42
CA ARG A 59 -14.16 -13.27 10.71
C ARG A 59 -14.76 -11.89 10.85
N ASP A 60 -15.14 -11.53 12.07
CA ASP A 60 -15.51 -10.16 12.38
C ASP A 60 -14.27 -9.27 12.44
N VAL A 61 -14.32 -8.11 11.78
CA VAL A 61 -13.30 -7.05 11.84
C VAL A 61 -14.04 -5.73 12.04
N ASP A 62 -13.98 -5.22 13.26
CA ASP A 62 -14.67 -4.00 13.68
C ASP A 62 -16.17 -4.02 13.33
N GLY A 63 -16.86 -5.14 13.61
CA GLY A 63 -18.29 -5.30 13.34
C GLY A 63 -18.63 -5.62 11.88
N VAL A 64 -17.62 -5.84 11.02
CA VAL A 64 -17.80 -6.17 9.61
C VAL A 64 -17.36 -7.61 9.32
N ALA A 65 -18.27 -8.42 8.79
CA ALA A 65 -17.97 -9.79 8.38
C ALA A 65 -17.04 -9.82 7.16
N CYS A 66 -15.84 -10.37 7.35
CA CYS A 66 -14.79 -10.41 6.33
C CYS A 66 -14.29 -11.82 6.06
N ASP A 67 -14.10 -12.16 4.78
CA ASP A 67 -13.30 -13.31 4.37
C ASP A 67 -11.84 -13.08 4.72
N TYR A 68 -11.29 -13.97 5.54
CA TYR A 68 -9.89 -13.91 5.95
C TYR A 68 -9.04 -14.89 5.15
N VAL A 69 -8.09 -14.34 4.40
CA VAL A 69 -7.08 -15.09 3.63
C VAL A 69 -5.67 -14.68 4.04
N ALA A 70 -4.74 -15.64 4.07
CA ALA A 70 -3.33 -15.35 4.24
C ALA A 70 -2.47 -16.05 3.19
N PHE A 71 -1.36 -15.42 2.82
CA PHE A 71 -0.44 -15.84 1.77
C PHE A 71 1.00 -15.79 2.27
N LYS A 72 1.83 -16.74 1.81
CA LYS A 72 3.28 -16.69 2.07
C LYS A 72 4.03 -16.27 0.81
N ARG A 73 4.94 -15.31 0.92
CA ARG A 73 5.77 -14.86 -0.20
C ARG A 73 7.11 -14.29 0.24
N HIS A 74 8.20 -14.86 -0.27
CA HIS A 74 9.58 -14.37 -0.11
C HIS A 74 10.02 -14.04 1.33
N GLY A 75 9.57 -14.82 2.32
CA GLY A 75 9.87 -14.56 3.73
C GLY A 75 8.94 -13.52 4.36
N LYS A 76 7.78 -13.25 3.75
CA LYS A 76 6.70 -12.48 4.34
C LYS A 76 5.42 -13.31 4.39
N VAL A 77 4.62 -13.13 5.43
CA VAL A 77 3.22 -13.58 5.47
C VAL A 77 2.33 -12.38 5.33
N ILE A 78 1.42 -12.42 4.36
CA ILE A 78 0.46 -11.35 4.06
C ILE A 78 -0.91 -11.85 4.47
N HIS A 79 -1.57 -11.13 5.35
CA HIS A 79 -2.93 -11.39 5.78
C HIS A 79 -3.84 -10.29 5.22
N VAL A 80 -4.99 -10.70 4.70
CA VAL A 80 -5.98 -9.79 4.12
C VAL A 80 -7.36 -10.18 4.63
N TRP A 81 -8.11 -9.18 5.07
CA TRP A 81 -9.52 -9.31 5.43
C TRP A 81 -10.32 -8.51 4.42
N VAL A 82 -11.20 -9.19 3.70
CA VAL A 82 -12.01 -8.60 2.64
C VAL A 82 -13.47 -8.71 3.04
N GLU A 83 -14.21 -7.60 3.02
CA GLU A 83 -15.63 -7.58 3.34
C GLU A 83 -16.40 -8.60 2.51
N THR A 84 -17.30 -9.34 3.15
CA THR A 84 -18.21 -10.27 2.46
C THR A 84 -19.29 -9.49 1.69
N GLY A 85 -19.85 -10.12 0.65
CA GLY A 85 -20.98 -9.56 -0.11
C GLY A 85 -20.61 -9.13 -1.53
N ALA A 86 -21.48 -8.32 -2.15
CA ALA A 86 -21.44 -8.06 -3.60
C ALA A 86 -20.36 -7.07 -4.04
N LYS A 87 -19.86 -6.22 -3.14
CA LYS A 87 -18.82 -5.22 -3.40
C LYS A 87 -17.71 -5.36 -2.35
N PRO A 88 -16.93 -6.46 -2.39
CA PRO A 88 -15.95 -6.77 -1.37
C PRO A 88 -14.80 -5.75 -1.37
N LEU A 89 -14.60 -5.07 -0.24
CA LEU A 89 -13.51 -4.11 -0.04
C LEU A 89 -12.51 -4.64 0.99
N VAL A 90 -11.23 -4.29 0.88
CA VAL A 90 -10.23 -4.70 1.88
C VAL A 90 -10.47 -3.93 3.16
N LYS A 91 -10.82 -4.59 4.26
CA LYS A 91 -11.08 -3.94 5.57
C LYS A 91 -9.80 -3.82 6.41
N ALA A 92 -8.96 -4.85 6.37
CA ALA A 92 -7.68 -4.88 7.08
C ALA A 92 -6.61 -5.63 6.29
N TYR A 93 -5.35 -5.32 6.59
CA TYR A 93 -4.19 -5.91 5.94
C TYR A 93 -3.02 -5.99 6.92
N SER A 94 -2.30 -7.11 6.95
CA SER A 94 -1.09 -7.27 7.77
C SER A 94 0.03 -7.89 6.95
N ILE A 95 1.25 -7.39 7.15
CA ILE A 95 2.47 -8.00 6.63
C ILE A 95 3.35 -8.35 7.82
N ILE A 96 3.73 -9.62 7.88
CA ILE A 96 4.70 -10.16 8.85
C ILE A 96 5.98 -10.45 8.09
N ASP A 97 7.11 -9.88 8.50
CA ASP A 97 8.42 -10.27 7.96
C ASP A 97 8.97 -11.45 8.77
N THR A 98 8.99 -12.64 8.17
CA THR A 98 9.45 -13.86 8.87
C THR A 98 10.97 -14.07 8.74
N LYS A 99 11.70 -13.14 8.13
CA LYS A 99 13.16 -13.21 8.01
C LYS A 99 13.89 -12.41 9.06
N GLU A 100 13.22 -11.45 9.68
CA GLU A 100 13.78 -10.62 10.74
C GLU A 100 13.42 -11.21 12.11
N GLU A 101 14.38 -11.16 13.04
CA GLU A 101 14.18 -11.61 14.41
C GLU A 101 13.03 -10.81 15.06
N GLY A 102 12.15 -11.50 15.78
CA GLY A 102 10.95 -10.91 16.36
C GLY A 102 9.76 -10.78 15.40
N GLU A 103 9.92 -11.16 14.14
CA GLU A 103 8.88 -11.17 13.10
C GLU A 103 8.07 -9.85 13.03
N PRO A 104 8.71 -8.71 12.70
CA PRO A 104 8.06 -7.42 12.74
C PRO A 104 6.81 -7.39 11.85
N ARG A 105 5.78 -6.72 12.38
CA ARG A 105 4.45 -6.66 11.78
C ARG A 105 4.08 -5.25 11.43
N MET A 106 3.55 -5.06 10.23
CA MET A 106 2.87 -3.85 9.83
C MET A 106 1.40 -4.17 9.62
N ASN A 107 0.54 -3.44 10.31
CA ASN A 107 -0.92 -3.59 10.24
C ASN A 107 -1.54 -2.32 9.66
N ALA A 108 -2.58 -2.48 8.86
CA ALA A 108 -3.37 -1.39 8.32
C ALA A 108 -4.87 -1.74 8.37
N SER A 109 -5.68 -0.76 8.71
CA SER A 109 -7.13 -0.79 8.57
C SER A 109 -7.56 0.24 7.52
N PHE A 110 -8.66 -0.04 6.83
CA PHE A 110 -9.14 0.80 5.74
C PHE A 110 -10.58 1.24 5.99
N THR A 111 -10.85 2.50 5.63
CA THR A 111 -12.21 3.06 5.50
C THR A 111 -12.35 3.56 4.08
N TRP A 112 -13.39 3.12 3.37
CA TRP A 112 -13.57 3.39 1.95
C TRP A 112 -14.69 4.40 1.71
N HIS A 113 -14.41 5.35 0.80
CA HIS A 113 -15.41 6.26 0.23
C HIS A 113 -15.41 6.06 -1.29
N THR A 114 -16.33 5.23 -1.79
CA THR A 114 -16.33 4.77 -3.19
C THR A 114 -17.09 5.69 -4.16
N ASP A 115 -17.81 6.66 -3.60
CA ASP A 115 -18.64 7.66 -4.26
C ASP A 115 -18.06 9.08 -4.13
N ALA A 116 -16.86 9.22 -3.58
CA ALA A 116 -16.21 10.51 -3.42
C ALA A 116 -15.85 11.12 -4.80
N PRO A 117 -16.17 12.40 -5.05
CA PRO A 117 -15.75 13.08 -6.26
C PRO A 117 -14.23 13.32 -6.24
N VAL A 118 -13.50 12.66 -7.13
CA VAL A 118 -12.06 12.83 -7.30
C VAL A 118 -11.78 13.69 -8.53
N ASN A 119 -10.89 14.67 -8.41
CA ASN A 119 -10.54 15.61 -9.48
C ASN A 119 -9.03 15.86 -9.53
N ASP A 120 -8.53 16.40 -10.65
CA ASP A 120 -7.08 16.49 -10.92
C ASP A 120 -6.29 17.28 -9.86
N LYS A 121 -6.90 18.30 -9.24
CA LYS A 121 -6.25 19.10 -8.18
C LYS A 121 -6.00 18.29 -6.89
N ASP A 122 -6.75 17.21 -6.65
CA ASP A 122 -6.57 16.34 -5.47
C ASP A 122 -5.23 15.60 -5.54
N PHE A 123 -4.65 15.46 -6.74
CA PHE A 123 -3.33 14.85 -6.95
C PHE A 123 -2.17 15.85 -6.97
N VAL A 124 -2.44 17.14 -6.71
CA VAL A 124 -1.42 18.18 -6.59
C VAL A 124 -0.98 18.27 -5.14
N ALA A 125 0.26 17.82 -4.88
CA ALA A 125 0.82 17.84 -3.52
C ALA A 125 0.93 19.27 -2.99
N THR A 126 0.31 19.52 -1.83
CA THR A 126 0.50 20.74 -1.05
C THR A 126 1.60 20.51 -0.02
N VAL A 127 2.62 21.36 -0.03
CA VAL A 127 3.74 21.28 0.91
C VAL A 127 3.71 22.52 1.80
N ALA A 128 3.95 22.36 3.10
CA ALA A 128 3.91 23.47 4.05
C ALA A 128 4.97 24.52 3.70
N LYS A 129 4.68 25.79 4.03
CA LYS A 129 5.64 26.88 3.87
C LYS A 129 6.86 26.58 4.74
N GLY A 130 8.06 26.75 4.17
CA GLY A 130 9.32 26.50 4.87
C GLY A 130 9.85 25.06 4.76
N THR A 131 9.09 24.13 4.17
CA THR A 131 9.63 22.81 3.84
C THR A 131 10.68 22.91 2.73
N ALA A 132 11.89 22.43 2.99
CA ALA A 132 13.00 22.51 2.06
C ALA A 132 12.96 21.39 1.02
N LYS A 133 13.15 21.73 -0.25
CA LYS A 133 13.23 20.74 -1.33
C LYS A 133 14.58 20.03 -1.27
N ILE A 134 14.57 18.70 -1.33
CA ILE A 134 15.77 17.88 -1.48
C ILE A 134 15.75 17.13 -2.81
N SER A 135 16.94 16.82 -3.32
CA SER A 135 17.08 15.95 -4.48
C SER A 135 16.70 14.52 -4.11
N VAL A 136 16.07 13.81 -5.06
CA VAL A 136 15.76 12.39 -4.92
C VAL A 136 16.61 11.65 -5.94
N GLU A 137 17.61 10.94 -5.45
CA GLU A 137 18.56 10.23 -6.31
C GLU A 137 18.11 8.77 -6.52
N PRO A 138 18.37 8.17 -7.69
CA PRO A 138 18.16 6.75 -7.93
C PRO A 138 18.90 5.86 -6.91
N ALA A 139 18.37 4.67 -6.64
CA ALA A 139 18.94 3.73 -5.67
C ALA A 139 20.27 3.09 -6.12
N ARG A 140 20.67 3.29 -7.38
CA ARG A 140 21.97 3.00 -7.98
C ARG A 140 22.01 3.52 -9.42
#